data_AF-A0A845XC42-F1
#
_entry.id   AF-A0A845XC42-F1
#
_cell.length_a   1.000
_cell.length_b   1.000
_cell.length_c   1.000
_cell.angle_alpha   90.00
_cell.angle_beta   90.00
_cell.angle_gamma   90.00
#
_symmetry.space_group_name_H-M   'P 1'
#
loop_
_entity.id
_entity.type
_entity.pdbx_description
1 polymer ?
#
loop_
_entity_poly.entity_id
_entity_poly.type
_entity_poly.pdbx_seq_one_letter_code
_entity_poly.pdbx_strand_id
1 'polypeptide(L)' 'MTPKSGVLLGLCCITAIAAVGCVFELGYGHPTYGTPVTVGILVASLPLTAGLFWAAVQDTRANQED' A
#
# COMPACT_ATOMS: atom_id res chain seq x y z
N MET A 1 4.05 20.05 -3.40
CA MET A 1 4.31 18.68 -2.90
C MET A 1 5.48 18.75 -1.95
N THR A 2 5.27 18.33 -0.70
CA THR A 2 6.38 18.17 0.24
C THR A 2 7.16 16.90 -0.11
N PRO A 3 8.49 16.88 0.09
CA PRO A 3 9.28 15.65 -0.10
C PRO A 3 8.77 14.51 0.79
N LYS A 4 8.20 14.84 1.96
CA LYS A 4 7.58 13.89 2.89
C LYS A 4 6.34 13.20 2.30
N SER A 5 5.40 13.97 1.74
CA SER A 5 4.24 13.40 1.04
C SER A 5 4.64 12.53 -0.15
N GLY A 6 5.67 12.95 -0.90
CA GLY A 6 6.22 12.15 -2.00
C GLY A 6 6.72 10.77 -1.56
N VAL A 7 7.43 10.69 -0.42
CA VAL A 7 7.87 9.40 0.15
C VAL A 7 6.69 8.56 0.62
N LEU A 8 5.71 9.16 1.30
CA LEU A 8 4.50 8.44 1.75
C LEU A 8 3.68 7.88 0.58
N LEU A 9 3.52 8.64 -0.49
CA LEU A 9 2.88 8.19 -1.73
C LEU A 9 3.69 7.08 -2.41
N GLY A 10 5.02 7.20 -2.44
CA GLY A 10 5.89 6.15 -2.97
C GLY A 10 5.73 4.83 -2.22
N LEU A 11 5.72 4.88 -0.88
CA LEU A 11 5.46 3.70 -0.05
C LEU A 11 4.04 3.14 -0.25
N CYS A 12 3.04 4.01 -0.39
CA CYS A 12 1.67 3.63 -0.70
C CYS A 12 1.58 2.86 -2.04
N CYS A 13 2.33 3.29 -3.06
CA CYS A 13 2.38 2.57 -4.33
C CYS A 13 2.97 1.17 -4.19
N ILE A 14 4.05 1.02 -3.39
CA ILE A 14 4.68 -0.29 -3.15
C ILE A 14 3.69 -1.24 -2.47
N THR A 15 2.98 -0.79 -1.44
CA THR A 15 1.99 -1.61 -0.74
C THR A 15 0.80 -1.97 -1.62
N ALA A 16 0.37 -1.06 -2.50
CA ALA A 16 -0.68 -1.32 -3.48
C ALA A 16 -0.26 -2.39 -4.50
N ILE A 17 0.97 -2.31 -5.04
CA ILE A 17 1.51 -3.31 -5.97
C ILE A 17 1.57 -4.69 -5.31
N ALA A 18 2.04 -4.76 -4.05
CA ALA A 18 2.09 -6.00 -3.29
C ALA A 18 0.70 -6.62 -3.09
N ALA A 19 -0.31 -5.80 -2.78
CA ALA A 19 -1.70 -6.26 -2.64
C ALA A 19 -2.24 -6.85 -3.96
N VAL A 20 -2.02 -6.19 -5.10
CA VAL A 20 -2.46 -6.69 -6.42
C VAL A 20 -1.80 -8.03 -6.73
N GLY A 21 -0.49 -8.17 -6.51
CA GLY A 21 0.22 -9.43 -6.72
C GLY A 21 -0.35 -10.59 -5.88
N CYS A 22 -0.67 -10.33 -4.62
CA CYS A 22 -1.28 -11.34 -3.73
C CYS A 22 -2.67 -11.77 -4.19
N VAL A 23 -3.50 -10.83 -4.69
CA VAL A 23 -4.83 -11.15 -5.22
C VAL A 23 -4.73 -12.06 -6.45
N PHE A 24 -3.80 -11.77 -7.37
CA PHE A 24 -3.57 -12.63 -8.53
C PHE A 24 -3.03 -14.00 -8.14
N GLU A 25 -2.03 -14.07 -7.25
CA GLU A 25 -1.49 -15.36 -6.77
C GLU A 25 -2.56 -16.23 -6.10
N LEU A 26 -3.40 -15.64 -5.23
CA LEU A 26 -4.49 -16.37 -4.58
C LEU A 26 -5.58 -16.77 -5.57
N GLY A 27 -5.88 -15.92 -6.54
CA GLY A 27 -6.86 -16.20 -7.59
C GLY A 27 -6.44 -17.34 -8.53
N TYR A 28 -5.15 -17.46 -8.84
CA TYR A 28 -4.61 -18.55 -9.67
C TYR A 28 -4.46 -19.88 -8.93
N GLY A 29 -4.61 -19.91 -7.60
CA GLY A 29 -4.69 -21.13 -6.80
C GLY A 29 -3.36 -21.81 -6.46
N HIS A 30 -2.22 -21.26 -6.88
CA HIS A 30 -0.89 -21.80 -6.56
C HIS A 30 0.07 -20.71 -6.06
N PRO A 31 -0.13 -20.20 -4.83
CA PRO A 31 0.71 -19.16 -4.24
C PRO A 31 2.13 -19.66 -3.94
N THR A 32 3.14 -18.93 -4.42
CA THR A 32 4.58 -19.24 -4.31
C THR A 32 5.05 -19.38 -2.86
N TYR A 33 4.59 -18.46 -2.00
CA TYR A 33 4.94 -18.46 -0.57
C TYR A 33 3.93 -19.22 0.30
N GLY A 34 2.97 -19.89 -0.34
CA GLY A 34 1.84 -20.55 0.31
C GLY A 34 0.72 -19.57 0.70
N THR A 35 -0.51 -20.08 0.71
CA THR A 35 -1.73 -19.33 1.05
C THR A 35 -1.64 -18.51 2.34
N PRO A 36 -1.14 -19.04 3.49
CA PRO A 36 -1.14 -18.26 4.72
C PRO A 36 -0.24 -17.02 4.65
N VAL A 37 0.90 -17.11 3.96
CA VAL A 37 1.84 -15.98 3.82
C VAL A 37 1.26 -14.94 2.86
N THR A 38 0.77 -15.36 1.69
CA THR A 38 0.18 -14.44 0.69
C THR A 38 -1.05 -13.72 1.24
N VAL A 39 -1.91 -14.41 1.99
CA VAL A 39 -3.04 -13.77 2.69
C VAL A 39 -2.56 -12.81 3.77
N GLY A 40 -1.54 -13.17 4.56
CA GLY A 40 -0.96 -12.28 5.57
C GLY A 40 -0.45 -10.97 4.97
N ILE A 41 0.29 -11.04 3.85
CA ILE A 41 0.79 -9.86 3.12
C ILE A 41 -0.39 -9.03 2.59
N LEU A 42 -1.42 -9.65 2.02
CA LEU A 42 -2.59 -8.96 1.50
C LEU A 42 -3.34 -8.20 2.61
N VAL A 43 -3.60 -8.87 3.74
CA VAL A 43 -4.29 -8.29 4.90
C VAL A 43 -3.48 -7.15 5.52
N ALA A 44 -2.14 -7.22 5.52
CA ALA A 44 -1.30 -6.12 5.99
C ALA A 44 -1.20 -4.97 4.98
N SER A 45 -1.18 -5.26 3.68
CA SER A 45 -0.99 -4.27 2.61
C SER A 45 -2.19 -3.35 2.45
N LEU A 46 -3.42 -3.85 2.65
CA LEU A 46 -4.65 -3.05 2.57
C LEU A 46 -4.67 -1.87 3.58
N PRO A 47 -4.53 -2.08 4.91
CA PRO A 47 -4.52 -1.00 5.88
C PRO A 47 -3.28 -0.10 5.75
N LEU A 48 -2.11 -0.66 5.38
CA LEU A 48 -0.90 0.14 5.14
C LEU A 48 -1.10 1.10 3.96
N THR A 49 -1.68 0.63 2.85
CA THR A 49 -1.98 1.47 1.69
C THR A 49 -2.94 2.60 2.07
N ALA A 50 -4.04 2.27 2.76
CA ALA A 50 -5.02 3.26 3.18
C ALA A 50 -4.41 4.30 4.16
N GLY A 51 -3.62 3.85 5.13
CA GLY A 51 -2.96 4.72 6.12
C GLY A 51 -1.91 5.63 5.49
N LEU A 52 -1.04 5.10 4.63
CA LEU A 52 0.00 5.87 3.93
C LEU A 52 -0.61 6.89 2.97
N PHE A 53 -1.66 6.51 2.24
CA PHE A 53 -2.40 7.41 1.36
C PHE A 53 -3.04 8.55 2.14
N TRP A 54 -3.74 8.23 3.24
CA TRP A 54 -4.37 9.24 4.09
C TRP A 54 -3.32 10.22 4.64
N ALA A 55 -2.23 9.69 5.20
CA ALA A 55 -1.16 10.51 5.76
C ALA A 55 -0.53 11.43 4.70
N ALA A 56 -0.30 10.92 3.49
CA ALA A 56 0.21 11.73 2.38
C ALA A 56 -0.75 12.84 1.95
N VAL A 57 -2.06 12.55 1.88
CA VAL A 57 -3.09 13.54 1.55
C VAL A 57 -3.15 14.62 2.64
N GLN A 58 -3.11 14.23 3.92
CA GLN A 58 -3.14 15.17 5.03
C GLN A 58 -1.89 16.07 5.06
N ASP A 59 -0.70 15.52 4.87
CA ASP A 59 0.56 16.26 4.79
C ASP A 59 0.57 17.24 3.61
N THR A 60 0.05 16.81 2.45
CA THR A 60 -0.09 17.69 1.29
C THR A 60 -1.05 18.84 1.55
N ARG A 61 -2.22 18.56 2.15
CA ARG A 61 -3.24 19.57 2.46
C ARG A 61 -2.70 20.62 3.44
N ALA A 62 -2.06 20.18 4.52
CA ALA A 62 -1.48 21.08 5.52
C ALA A 62 -0.39 22.01 4.94
N ASN A 63 0.31 21.59 3.88
CA ASN A 63 1.32 22.40 3.19
C ASN A 63 0.77 23.15 1.96
N GLN A 64 -0.52 22.99 1.61
CA GLN A 64 -1.17 23.77 0.54
C GLN A 64 -1.91 24.99 1.09
N GLU A 65 -2.08 25.08 2.41
CA GLU A 65 -2.77 26.18 3.11
C GLU A 65 -1.82 27.33 3.51
N ASP A 66 -0.55 27.29 3.06
CA ASP A 66 0.44 28.39 3.12
C ASP A 66 0.63 29.06 1.74
#